data_AF-A0A831P993-F1
#
_entry.id   AF-A0A831P993-F1
#
_cell.length_a   1.000
_cell.length_b   1.000
_cell.length_c   1.000
_cell.angle_alpha   90.00
_cell.angle_beta   90.00
_cell.angle_gamma   90.00
#
_symmetry.space_group_name_H-M   'P 1'
#
loop_
_entity.id
_entity.type
_entity.pdbx_description
1 polymer ?
#
loop_
_entity_poly.entity_id
_entity_poly.type
_entity_poly.pdbx_seq_one_letter_code
_entity_poly.pdbx_strand_id
1 'polypeptide(L)'
;MKIKTARIIVLFVFVWSIFFLAPARQQAASENTLRLYNVAGQATFTLLKGVIQGKVKSFKDVTRTLFYGSVAGYGFYQSKKIIGNGHITSGLLLASLSASISENAALGRHPLSHIGYTLGPARIEFATPFADEPAAIVNLSVIPRELAGFVRSIKEGSRLSFRNGMFVFTAADGIQPRALGWTRGMFPTVTQNHQTGYVYNHETIHVVQNIQAMSLSPEPLVNSEMGFGQSKPKLFAFSGMRMNFLGLGMDLFADKLQAYETNIYEMEAYHFAQK
;
A
#
# COMPACT_ATOMS: atom_id res chain seq x y z
N MET A 1 -4.21 -3.42 36.73
CA MET A 1 -3.32 -3.15 35.57
C MET A 1 -2.78 -4.46 34.97
N LYS A 2 -3.62 -5.42 34.48
CA LYS A 2 -3.15 -6.82 34.35
C LYS A 2 -3.48 -7.62 33.08
N ILE A 3 -4.35 -7.17 32.16
CA ILE A 3 -4.64 -7.92 30.90
C ILE A 3 -4.46 -7.05 29.65
N LYS A 4 -4.86 -5.76 29.69
CA LYS A 4 -4.69 -4.85 28.55
C LYS A 4 -3.22 -4.55 28.25
N THR A 5 -2.39 -4.39 29.28
CA THR A 5 -0.94 -4.09 29.14
C THR A 5 -0.16 -5.26 28.54
N ALA A 6 -0.47 -6.51 28.92
CA ALA A 6 0.20 -7.69 28.39
C ALA A 6 -0.11 -7.91 26.89
N ARG A 7 -1.36 -7.64 26.46
CA ARG A 7 -1.75 -7.71 25.04
C ARG A 7 -1.01 -6.69 24.19
N ILE A 8 -0.83 -5.47 24.70
CA ILE A 8 -0.08 -4.41 24.01
C ILE A 8 1.39 -4.80 23.88
N ILE A 9 2.01 -5.34 24.93
CA ILE A 9 3.42 -5.77 24.92
C ILE A 9 3.64 -6.92 23.92
N VAL A 10 2.77 -7.93 23.91
CA VAL A 10 2.87 -9.04 22.94
C VAL A 10 2.71 -8.54 21.51
N LEU A 11 1.78 -7.61 21.26
CA LEU A 11 1.61 -7.00 19.95
C LEU A 11 2.84 -6.19 19.55
N PHE A 12 3.44 -5.47 20.49
CA PHE A 12 4.66 -4.69 20.26
C PHE A 12 5.85 -5.59 19.94
N VAL A 13 6.03 -6.69 20.69
CA VAL A 13 7.07 -7.70 20.44
C VAL A 13 6.86 -8.38 19.09
N PHE A 14 5.61 -8.67 18.71
CA PHE A 14 5.27 -9.28 17.42
C PHE A 14 5.46 -8.34 16.23
N VAL A 15 5.20 -7.03 16.42
CA VAL A 15 5.54 -5.98 15.45
C VAL A 15 7.05 -5.82 15.34
N TRP A 16 7.77 -5.83 16.47
CA TRP A 16 9.23 -5.72 16.52
C TRP A 16 9.93 -6.93 15.90
N SER A 17 9.41 -8.14 16.06
CA SER A 17 10.01 -9.35 15.49
C SER A 17 9.95 -9.37 13.96
N ILE A 18 9.04 -8.62 13.33
CA ILE A 18 8.98 -8.47 11.87
C ILE A 18 10.05 -7.53 11.33
N PHE A 19 10.48 -6.53 12.12
CA PHE A 19 11.65 -5.73 11.74
C PHE A 19 12.92 -6.58 11.65
N PHE A 20 12.99 -7.70 12.38
CA PHE A 20 14.08 -8.68 12.26
C PHE A 20 13.94 -9.64 11.07
N LEU A 21 12.77 -9.69 10.40
CA LEU A 21 12.56 -10.47 9.17
C LEU A 21 12.95 -9.68 7.91
N ALA A 22 13.23 -8.39 8.03
CA ALA A 22 13.74 -7.57 6.94
C ALA A 22 15.16 -8.04 6.55
N PRO A 23 15.47 -8.34 5.27
CA PRO A 23 16.83 -8.59 4.83
C PRO A 23 17.74 -7.40 5.19
N ALA A 24 18.84 -7.70 5.88
CA ALA A 24 19.80 -6.69 6.33
C ALA A 24 20.61 -6.06 5.17
N ARG A 25 20.70 -6.75 4.02
CA ARG A 25 21.48 -6.35 2.82
C ARG A 25 20.85 -6.94 1.55
N GLN A 26 21.08 -6.29 0.41
CA GLN A 26 20.55 -6.72 -0.90
C GLN A 26 20.89 -8.18 -1.26
N GLN A 27 22.09 -8.64 -0.89
CA GLN A 27 22.57 -10.01 -1.11
C GLN A 27 21.78 -11.07 -0.31
N ALA A 28 21.08 -10.67 0.76
CA ALA A 28 20.25 -11.55 1.60
C ALA A 28 18.76 -11.54 1.19
N ALA A 29 18.38 -10.72 0.20
CA ALA A 29 17.01 -10.60 -0.30
C ALA A 29 16.64 -11.75 -1.24
N SER A 30 16.61 -12.98 -0.72
CA SER A 30 16.12 -14.15 -1.47
C SER A 30 14.62 -14.03 -1.74
N GLU A 31 14.10 -14.73 -2.77
CA GLU A 31 12.65 -14.77 -3.03
C GLU A 31 11.86 -15.23 -1.79
N ASN A 32 12.40 -16.18 -1.02
CA ASN A 32 11.77 -16.67 0.20
C ASN A 32 11.75 -15.61 1.31
N THR A 33 12.83 -14.86 1.48
CA THR A 33 12.93 -13.79 2.48
C THR A 33 11.94 -12.66 2.17
N LEU A 34 11.93 -12.20 0.91
CA LEU A 34 11.00 -11.15 0.47
C LEU A 34 9.54 -11.60 0.58
N ARG A 35 9.23 -12.85 0.22
CA ARG A 35 7.89 -13.42 0.39
C ARG A 35 7.49 -13.44 1.87
N LEU A 36 8.35 -13.95 2.75
CA LEU A 36 8.05 -14.02 4.18
C LEU A 36 7.87 -12.64 4.79
N TYR A 37 8.72 -11.68 4.42
CA TYR A 37 8.62 -10.28 4.86
C TYR A 37 7.27 -9.66 4.47
N ASN A 38 6.83 -9.84 3.23
CA ASN A 38 5.52 -9.34 2.79
C ASN A 38 4.35 -10.02 3.50
N VAL A 39 4.37 -11.34 3.60
CA VAL A 39 3.30 -12.12 4.22
C VAL A 39 3.18 -11.81 5.71
N ALA A 40 4.27 -11.94 6.46
CA ALA A 40 4.28 -11.70 7.91
C ALA A 40 4.11 -10.22 8.24
N GLY A 41 4.80 -9.35 7.50
CA GLY A 41 4.71 -7.90 7.65
C GLY A 41 3.28 -7.41 7.46
N GLN A 42 2.66 -7.75 6.34
CA GLN A 42 1.28 -7.34 6.07
C GLN A 42 0.31 -7.91 7.12
N ALA A 43 0.44 -9.17 7.51
CA ALA A 43 -0.40 -9.79 8.54
C ALA A 43 -0.40 -8.99 9.85
N THR A 44 0.78 -8.61 10.32
CA THR A 44 0.93 -7.92 11.59
C THR A 44 0.48 -6.48 11.55
N PHE A 45 0.82 -5.74 10.49
CA PHE A 45 0.33 -4.36 10.38
C PHE A 45 -1.17 -4.31 10.15
N THR A 46 -1.76 -5.31 9.47
CA THR A 46 -3.23 -5.43 9.36
C THR A 46 -3.84 -5.64 10.75
N LEU A 47 -3.26 -6.52 11.58
CA LEU A 47 -3.69 -6.73 12.96
C LEU A 47 -3.57 -5.46 13.81
N LEU A 48 -2.42 -4.78 13.72
CA LEU A 48 -2.18 -3.53 14.43
C LEU A 48 -3.19 -2.46 14.05
N LYS A 49 -3.48 -2.28 12.75
CA LYS A 49 -4.53 -1.37 12.26
C LYS A 49 -5.88 -1.72 12.89
N GLY A 50 -6.28 -2.99 12.87
CA GLY A 50 -7.54 -3.43 13.47
C GLY A 50 -7.62 -3.23 14.99
N VAL A 51 -6.50 -3.35 15.70
CA VAL A 51 -6.39 -3.03 17.14
C VAL A 51 -6.54 -1.53 17.38
N ILE A 52 -5.82 -0.69 16.64
CA ILE A 52 -5.90 0.78 16.74
C ILE A 52 -7.32 1.27 16.46
N GLN A 53 -8.00 0.68 15.49
CA GLN A 53 -9.39 1.01 15.13
C GLN A 53 -10.45 0.36 16.03
N GLY A 54 -10.04 -0.40 17.06
CA GLY A 54 -10.95 -1.03 18.02
C GLY A 54 -11.83 -2.14 17.44
N LYS A 55 -11.46 -2.72 16.29
CA LYS A 55 -12.22 -3.77 15.59
C LYS A 55 -11.81 -5.19 16.02
N VAL A 56 -10.65 -5.34 16.66
CA VAL A 56 -10.17 -6.63 17.21
C VAL A 56 -10.63 -6.78 18.66
N LYS A 57 -11.64 -7.64 18.91
CA LYS A 57 -12.24 -7.81 20.25
C LYS A 57 -12.09 -9.24 20.78
N SER A 58 -11.85 -10.21 19.91
CA SER A 58 -11.78 -11.63 20.21
C SER A 58 -10.58 -12.30 19.54
N PHE A 59 -10.25 -13.52 19.96
CA PHE A 59 -9.22 -14.33 19.29
C PHE A 59 -9.59 -14.66 17.83
N LYS A 60 -10.89 -14.82 17.55
CA LYS A 60 -11.39 -14.99 16.18
C LYS A 60 -11.05 -13.80 15.29
N ASP A 61 -11.11 -12.58 15.83
CA ASP A 61 -10.73 -11.38 15.08
C ASP A 61 -9.22 -11.33 14.83
N VAL A 62 -8.42 -11.76 15.81
CA VAL A 62 -6.96 -11.89 15.65
C VAL A 62 -6.62 -12.85 14.53
N THR A 63 -7.14 -14.08 14.57
CA THR A 63 -6.83 -15.11 13.56
C THR A 63 -7.32 -14.70 12.17
N ARG A 64 -8.53 -14.12 12.08
CA ARG A 64 -9.06 -13.56 10.84
C ARG A 64 -8.14 -12.50 10.25
N THR A 65 -7.71 -11.55 11.07
CA THR A 65 -6.89 -10.42 10.61
C THR A 65 -5.50 -10.87 10.18
N LEU A 66 -4.88 -11.79 10.92
CA LEU A 66 -3.60 -12.40 10.54
C LEU A 66 -3.71 -13.21 9.24
N PHE A 67 -4.78 -14.00 9.09
CA PHE A 67 -4.99 -14.82 7.89
C PHE A 67 -5.16 -13.94 6.64
N TYR A 68 -6.10 -13.00 6.66
CA TYR A 68 -6.36 -12.15 5.50
C TYR A 68 -5.23 -11.14 5.25
N GLY A 69 -4.56 -10.67 6.30
CA GLY A 69 -3.34 -9.88 6.12
C GLY A 69 -2.20 -10.68 5.50
N SER A 70 -2.06 -11.97 5.82
CA SER A 70 -1.09 -12.88 5.17
C SER A 70 -1.41 -13.09 3.68
N VAL A 71 -2.69 -13.32 3.36
CA VAL A 71 -3.18 -13.46 1.98
C VAL A 71 -2.90 -12.19 1.18
N ALA A 72 -3.20 -11.02 1.74
CA ALA A 72 -2.89 -9.73 1.13
C ALA A 72 -1.38 -9.53 0.94
N GLY A 73 -0.57 -9.90 1.93
CA GLY A 73 0.90 -9.82 1.84
C GLY A 73 1.46 -10.68 0.70
N TYR A 74 0.94 -11.91 0.55
CA TYR A 74 1.28 -12.76 -0.59
C TYR A 74 0.86 -12.14 -1.93
N GLY A 75 -0.33 -11.52 -1.99
CA GLY A 75 -0.81 -10.81 -3.17
C GLY A 75 0.05 -9.61 -3.55
N PHE A 76 0.54 -8.83 -2.58
CA PHE A 76 1.51 -7.76 -2.83
C PHE A 76 2.85 -8.29 -3.36
N TYR A 77 3.38 -9.37 -2.78
CA TYR A 77 4.58 -10.03 -3.29
C TYR A 77 4.39 -10.47 -4.75
N GLN A 78 3.28 -11.13 -5.07
CA GLN A 78 3.01 -11.57 -6.44
C GLN A 78 2.79 -10.41 -7.40
N SER A 79 2.12 -9.34 -6.97
CA SER A 79 1.96 -8.12 -7.77
C SER A 79 3.31 -7.57 -8.23
N LYS A 80 4.28 -7.49 -7.31
CA LYS A 80 5.63 -7.00 -7.62
C LYS A 80 6.36 -7.91 -8.62
N LYS A 81 6.23 -9.23 -8.47
CA LYS A 81 6.77 -10.21 -9.44
C LYS A 81 6.12 -10.09 -10.83
N ILE A 82 4.80 -9.91 -10.89
CA ILE A 82 4.03 -9.74 -12.13
C ILE A 82 4.45 -8.43 -12.84
N ILE A 83 4.62 -7.34 -12.10
CA ILE A 83 5.13 -6.06 -12.63
C ILE A 83 6.57 -6.20 -13.12
N GLY A 84 7.45 -6.87 -12.37
CA GLY A 84 8.82 -7.16 -12.79
C GLY A 84 8.88 -7.84 -14.16
N ASN A 85 7.95 -8.77 -14.42
CA ASN A 85 7.79 -9.46 -15.70
C ASN A 85 7.07 -8.62 -16.80
N GLY A 86 6.82 -7.33 -16.57
CA GLY A 86 6.22 -6.41 -17.55
C GLY A 86 4.68 -6.38 -17.58
N HIS A 87 3.99 -7.16 -16.74
CA HIS A 87 2.53 -7.19 -16.69
C HIS A 87 1.95 -6.14 -15.72
N ILE A 88 2.24 -4.86 -16.00
CA ILE A 88 2.01 -3.75 -15.08
C ILE A 88 0.56 -3.66 -14.58
N THR A 89 -0.41 -3.62 -15.50
CA THR A 89 -1.82 -3.45 -15.14
C THR A 89 -2.34 -4.58 -14.26
N SER A 90 -1.98 -5.83 -14.58
CA SER A 90 -2.38 -6.99 -13.78
C SER A 90 -1.80 -6.95 -12.37
N GLY A 91 -0.53 -6.52 -12.23
CA GLY A 91 0.09 -6.31 -10.92
C GLY A 91 -0.65 -5.24 -10.11
N LEU A 92 -0.89 -4.06 -10.69
CA LEU A 92 -1.60 -2.97 -10.00
C LEU A 92 -3.02 -3.35 -9.55
N LEU A 93 -3.75 -4.11 -10.38
CA LEU A 93 -5.07 -4.64 -9.99
C LEU A 93 -4.96 -5.61 -8.81
N LEU A 94 -3.96 -6.50 -8.82
CA LEU A 94 -3.73 -7.43 -7.71
C LEU A 94 -3.30 -6.72 -6.42
N ALA A 95 -2.46 -5.69 -6.51
CA ALA A 95 -2.09 -4.84 -5.38
C ALA A 95 -3.32 -4.13 -4.79
N SER A 96 -4.20 -3.59 -5.65
CA SER A 96 -5.42 -2.92 -5.23
C SER A 96 -6.41 -3.88 -4.53
N LEU A 97 -6.56 -5.10 -5.06
CA LEU A 97 -7.36 -6.14 -4.42
C LEU A 97 -6.75 -6.57 -3.07
N SER A 98 -5.43 -6.70 -3.00
CA SER A 98 -4.72 -7.07 -1.77
C SER A 98 -4.85 -6.00 -0.69
N ALA A 99 -4.76 -4.72 -1.07
CA ALA A 99 -5.06 -3.59 -0.19
C ALA A 99 -6.48 -3.67 0.36
N SER A 100 -7.46 -3.93 -0.53
CA SER A 100 -8.87 -4.07 -0.17
C SER A 100 -9.12 -5.21 0.84
N ILE A 101 -8.50 -6.37 0.63
CA ILE A 101 -8.59 -7.52 1.55
C ILE A 101 -8.05 -7.17 2.94
N SER A 102 -6.86 -6.57 2.98
CA SER A 102 -6.20 -6.16 4.23
C SER A 102 -7.04 -5.11 4.97
N GLU A 103 -7.51 -4.08 4.28
CA GLU A 103 -8.31 -3.01 4.88
C GLU A 103 -9.66 -3.50 5.41
N ASN A 104 -10.39 -4.30 4.62
CA ASN A 104 -11.65 -4.88 5.08
C ASN A 104 -11.45 -5.77 6.31
N ALA A 105 -10.41 -6.60 6.32
CA ALA A 105 -10.08 -7.45 7.46
C ALA A 105 -9.75 -6.62 8.70
N ALA A 106 -8.93 -5.57 8.58
CA ALA A 106 -8.62 -4.66 9.67
C ALA A 106 -9.87 -3.94 10.21
N LEU A 107 -10.82 -3.62 9.34
CA LEU A 107 -12.09 -3.00 9.69
C LEU A 107 -13.14 -3.98 10.26
N GLY A 108 -12.81 -5.28 10.33
CA GLY A 108 -13.73 -6.34 10.79
C GLY A 108 -14.78 -6.76 9.76
N ARG A 109 -14.70 -6.27 8.52
CA ARG A 109 -15.62 -6.54 7.40
C ARG A 109 -15.23 -7.79 6.62
N HIS A 110 -16.17 -8.36 5.86
CA HIS A 110 -15.85 -9.43 4.91
C HIS A 110 -14.66 -9.01 4.02
N PRO A 111 -13.65 -9.86 3.75
CA PRO A 111 -12.42 -9.46 3.02
C PRO A 111 -12.70 -8.84 1.64
N LEU A 112 -13.81 -9.21 1.01
CA LEU A 112 -14.23 -8.69 -0.28
C LEU A 112 -15.38 -7.67 -0.18
N SER A 113 -15.66 -7.13 1.01
CA SER A 113 -16.77 -6.21 1.26
C SER A 113 -16.70 -4.97 0.37
N HIS A 114 -15.52 -4.34 0.32
CA HIS A 114 -15.25 -3.19 -0.53
C HIS A 114 -14.01 -3.45 -1.37
N ILE A 115 -14.08 -3.17 -2.68
CA ILE A 115 -12.92 -3.27 -3.58
C ILE A 115 -12.53 -1.86 -3.99
N GLY A 116 -11.32 -1.45 -3.61
CA GLY A 116 -10.76 -0.14 -3.88
C GLY A 116 -9.75 -0.15 -5.02
N TYR A 117 -9.70 0.97 -5.76
CA TYR A 117 -8.64 1.29 -6.71
C TYR A 117 -8.16 2.72 -6.46
N THR A 118 -6.85 2.91 -6.37
CA THR A 118 -6.25 4.23 -6.18
C THR A 118 -5.80 4.78 -7.53
N LEU A 119 -6.35 5.93 -7.91
CA LEU A 119 -6.03 6.66 -9.12
C LEU A 119 -5.45 8.03 -8.72
N GLY A 120 -4.12 8.11 -8.66
CA GLY A 120 -3.41 9.30 -8.22
C GLY A 120 -3.86 9.76 -6.82
N PRO A 121 -4.39 10.99 -6.65
CA PRO A 121 -4.77 11.51 -5.35
C PRO A 121 -6.10 10.97 -4.81
N ALA A 122 -6.85 10.21 -5.61
CA ALA A 122 -8.17 9.73 -5.26
C ALA A 122 -8.21 8.21 -5.15
N ARG A 123 -9.03 7.72 -4.24
CA ARG A 123 -9.37 6.30 -4.16
C ARG A 123 -10.86 6.12 -4.34
N ILE A 124 -11.20 5.23 -5.26
CA ILE A 124 -12.57 4.83 -5.58
C ILE A 124 -12.78 3.45 -4.99
N GLU A 125 -13.84 3.26 -4.21
CA GLU A 125 -14.18 1.99 -3.59
C GLU A 125 -15.59 1.57 -3.97
N PHE A 126 -15.73 0.32 -4.39
CA PHE A 126 -16.99 -0.27 -4.78
C PHE A 126 -17.45 -1.24 -3.69
N ALA A 127 -18.66 -1.03 -3.18
CA ALA A 127 -19.31 -2.01 -2.32
C ALA A 127 -19.68 -3.24 -3.15
N THR A 128 -19.41 -4.42 -2.61
CA THR A 128 -19.78 -5.69 -3.24
C THR A 128 -21.03 -6.26 -2.57
N PRO A 129 -21.60 -7.38 -3.07
CA PRO A 129 -22.66 -8.10 -2.37
C PRO A 129 -22.28 -8.59 -0.96
N PHE A 130 -21.00 -8.55 -0.59
CA PHE A 130 -20.53 -8.89 0.76
C PHE A 130 -20.42 -7.69 1.70
N ALA A 131 -20.81 -6.48 1.26
CA ALA A 131 -20.91 -5.33 2.13
C ALA A 131 -22.22 -5.36 2.91
N ASP A 132 -22.10 -5.48 4.23
CA ASP A 132 -23.22 -5.29 5.14
C ASP A 132 -23.57 -3.80 5.20
N GLU A 133 -24.79 -3.45 4.75
CA GLU A 133 -25.37 -2.10 4.81
C GLU A 133 -24.44 -0.97 4.31
N PRO A 134 -24.00 -1.01 3.04
CA PRO A 134 -23.12 0.04 2.53
C PRO A 134 -23.84 1.39 2.48
N ALA A 135 -23.17 2.46 2.91
CA ALA A 135 -23.68 3.83 2.77
C ALA A 135 -23.86 4.23 1.30
N ALA A 136 -22.98 3.73 0.41
CA ALA A 136 -23.06 3.93 -1.02
C ALA A 136 -22.45 2.76 -1.80
N ILE A 137 -22.87 2.59 -3.06
CA ILE A 137 -22.29 1.64 -4.01
C ILE A 137 -20.88 2.07 -4.39
N VAL A 138 -20.67 3.36 -4.67
CA VAL A 138 -19.38 3.94 -5.02
C VAL A 138 -18.98 4.99 -3.99
N ASN A 139 -17.83 4.79 -3.37
CA ASN A 139 -17.25 5.66 -2.36
C ASN A 139 -15.98 6.30 -2.89
N LEU A 140 -15.89 7.63 -2.77
CA LEU A 140 -14.71 8.40 -3.18
C LEU A 140 -14.02 8.97 -1.95
N SER A 141 -12.70 8.83 -1.90
CA SER A 141 -11.88 9.50 -0.88
C SER A 141 -10.67 10.15 -1.51
N VAL A 142 -10.14 11.18 -0.85
CA VAL A 142 -8.90 11.86 -1.26
C VAL A 142 -7.79 11.47 -0.31
N ILE A 143 -6.58 11.28 -0.85
CA ILE A 143 -5.38 11.00 -0.09
C ILE A 143 -4.47 12.24 -0.17
N PRO A 144 -4.43 13.11 0.86
CA PRO A 144 -3.70 14.38 0.79
C PRO A 144 -2.20 14.23 0.48
N ARG A 145 -1.56 13.14 0.95
CA ARG A 145 -0.16 12.83 0.61
C ARG A 145 0.01 12.66 -0.90
N GLU A 146 -0.90 11.91 -1.53
CA GLU A 146 -0.84 11.69 -2.97
C GLU A 146 -1.12 12.98 -3.74
N LEU A 147 -1.97 13.86 -3.23
CA LEU A 147 -2.14 15.19 -3.83
C LEU A 147 -0.83 16.00 -3.78
N ALA A 148 -0.11 15.97 -2.65
CA ALA A 148 1.20 16.63 -2.54
C ALA A 148 2.24 15.97 -3.47
N GLY A 149 2.23 14.64 -3.56
CA GLY A 149 3.06 13.86 -4.50
C GLY A 149 2.81 14.25 -5.94
N PHE A 150 1.53 14.39 -6.33
CA PHE A 150 1.14 14.81 -7.67
C PHE A 150 1.67 16.20 -8.03
N VAL A 151 1.45 17.18 -7.14
CA VAL A 151 1.94 18.56 -7.34
C VAL A 151 3.46 18.58 -7.47
N ARG A 152 4.15 17.78 -6.67
CA ARG A 152 5.60 17.61 -6.72
C ARG A 152 6.06 17.01 -8.04
N SER A 153 5.43 15.93 -8.52
CA SER A 153 5.77 15.29 -9.79
C SER A 153 5.46 16.18 -10.99
N ILE A 154 4.43 17.04 -10.92
CA ILE A 154 4.19 18.08 -11.94
C ILE A 154 5.34 19.10 -12.00
N LYS A 155 5.86 19.52 -10.85
CA LYS A 155 6.93 20.53 -10.79
C LYS A 155 8.27 20.01 -11.31
N GLU A 156 8.55 18.73 -11.11
CA GLU A 156 9.83 18.11 -11.46
C GLU A 156 9.79 17.32 -12.78
N GLY A 157 8.60 16.90 -13.21
CA GLY A 157 8.39 16.21 -14.47
C GLY A 157 8.31 17.20 -15.65
N SER A 158 8.81 16.77 -16.80
CA SER A 158 8.74 17.52 -18.05
C SER A 158 7.49 17.18 -18.86
N ARG A 159 6.95 15.96 -18.72
CA ARG A 159 5.74 15.51 -19.43
C ARG A 159 4.92 14.57 -18.56
N LEU A 160 3.60 14.72 -18.63
CA LEU A 160 2.62 13.83 -18.03
C LEU A 160 2.00 12.93 -19.11
N SER A 161 1.79 11.66 -18.78
CA SER A 161 1.08 10.69 -19.60
C SER A 161 0.18 9.80 -18.72
N PHE A 162 -0.81 9.15 -19.34
CA PHE A 162 -1.61 8.14 -18.67
C PHE A 162 -1.29 6.77 -19.24
N ARG A 163 -0.77 5.86 -18.41
CA ARG A 163 -0.33 4.53 -18.82
C ARG A 163 -0.67 3.50 -17.74
N ASN A 164 -1.17 2.35 -18.15
CA ASN A 164 -1.50 1.23 -17.26
C ASN A 164 -2.44 1.58 -16.07
N GLY A 165 -3.28 2.61 -16.21
CA GLY A 165 -4.18 3.06 -15.14
C GLY A 165 -3.57 4.12 -14.20
N MET A 166 -2.38 4.63 -14.50
CA MET A 166 -1.65 5.59 -13.65
C MET A 166 -1.25 6.84 -14.41
N PHE A 167 -1.11 7.94 -13.66
CA PHE A 167 -0.40 9.14 -14.12
C PHE A 167 1.11 8.90 -14.03
N VAL A 168 1.78 8.91 -15.18
CA VAL A 168 3.22 8.63 -15.31
C VAL A 168 3.91 9.87 -15.84
N PHE A 169 5.02 10.23 -15.22
CA PHE A 169 5.81 11.38 -15.59
C PHE A 169 7.09 10.97 -16.32
N THR A 170 7.59 11.84 -17.18
CA THR A 170 8.97 11.76 -17.68
C THR A 170 9.69 13.04 -17.32
N ALA A 171 10.98 12.95 -17.00
CA ALA A 171 11.82 14.11 -16.71
C ALA A 171 13.09 14.13 -17.56
N ALA A 172 13.62 15.32 -17.82
CA ALA A 172 14.89 15.49 -18.53
C ALA A 172 16.05 14.87 -17.73
N ASP A 173 16.16 15.24 -16.46
CA ASP A 173 17.23 14.83 -15.56
C ASP A 173 16.71 14.06 -14.34
N GLY A 174 17.59 13.24 -13.74
CA GLY A 174 17.31 12.56 -12.48
C GLY A 174 17.35 13.52 -11.30
N ILE A 175 16.55 13.23 -10.25
CA ILE A 175 16.55 14.01 -9.00
C ILE A 175 17.87 13.91 -8.19
N GLN A 176 18.72 12.93 -8.52
CA GLN A 176 20.05 12.73 -7.96
C GLN A 176 21.01 12.23 -9.04
N PRO A 177 22.34 12.40 -8.88
CA PRO A 177 23.31 11.82 -9.80
C PRO A 177 23.09 10.30 -9.95
N ARG A 178 22.94 9.82 -11.18
CA ARG A 178 22.67 8.41 -11.56
C ARG A 178 21.25 7.89 -11.30
N ALA A 179 20.32 8.70 -10.79
CA ALA A 179 18.92 8.30 -10.69
C ALA A 179 18.30 8.20 -12.10
N LEU A 180 17.87 6.99 -12.47
CA LEU A 180 17.27 6.72 -13.79
C LEU A 180 15.74 6.95 -13.79
N GLY A 181 15.14 6.94 -12.60
CA GLY A 181 13.74 7.19 -12.32
C GLY A 181 13.57 7.52 -10.84
N TRP A 182 12.34 7.87 -10.47
CA TRP A 182 11.91 7.99 -9.08
C TRP A 182 10.39 7.90 -8.98
N THR A 183 9.89 7.55 -7.81
CA THR A 183 8.46 7.46 -7.55
C THR A 183 8.08 8.33 -6.37
N ARG A 184 7.07 9.17 -6.55
CA ARG A 184 6.45 9.93 -5.45
C ARG A 184 5.03 9.43 -5.26
N GLY A 185 4.78 8.73 -4.16
CA GLY A 185 3.44 8.17 -3.93
C GLY A 185 3.03 7.20 -5.05
N MET A 186 1.94 7.53 -5.74
CA MET A 186 1.38 6.80 -6.88
C MET A 186 1.93 7.25 -8.25
N PHE A 187 2.94 8.13 -8.29
CA PHE A 187 3.41 8.79 -9.51
C PHE A 187 4.84 8.37 -9.87
N PRO A 188 5.00 7.32 -10.70
CA PRO A 188 6.31 6.92 -11.19
C PRO A 188 6.80 7.92 -12.24
N THR A 189 8.09 8.21 -12.19
CA THR A 189 8.78 9.12 -13.11
C THR A 189 10.02 8.43 -13.68
N VAL A 190 10.19 8.48 -14.99
CA VAL A 190 11.39 7.95 -15.67
C VAL A 190 12.13 9.06 -16.40
N THR A 191 13.47 8.99 -16.42
CA THR A 191 14.26 9.96 -17.19
C THR A 191 14.13 9.70 -18.69
N GLN A 192 14.15 10.76 -19.51
CA GLN A 192 13.94 10.66 -20.95
C GLN A 192 14.93 9.71 -21.64
N ASN A 193 16.16 9.66 -21.14
CA ASN A 193 17.24 8.82 -21.68
C ASN A 193 17.18 7.35 -21.20
N HIS A 194 16.30 7.02 -20.24
CA HIS A 194 16.22 5.69 -19.64
C HIS A 194 14.77 5.20 -19.52
N GLN A 195 13.98 5.36 -20.59
CA GLN A 195 12.63 4.79 -20.70
C GLN A 195 12.65 3.27 -20.96
N THR A 196 13.63 2.55 -20.41
CA THR A 196 13.70 1.11 -20.51
C THR A 196 12.59 0.47 -19.70
N GLY A 197 12.12 -0.71 -20.13
CA GLY A 197 11.06 -1.44 -19.42
C GLY A 197 11.41 -1.70 -17.96
N TYR A 198 12.68 -2.01 -17.65
CA TYR A 198 13.09 -2.31 -16.28
C TYR A 198 12.99 -1.10 -15.34
N VAL A 199 13.36 0.12 -15.77
CA VAL A 199 13.26 1.32 -14.91
C VAL A 199 11.79 1.62 -14.62
N TYR A 200 10.93 1.56 -15.64
CA TYR A 200 9.50 1.76 -15.43
C TYR A 200 8.87 0.68 -14.53
N ASN A 201 9.27 -0.58 -14.67
CA ASN A 201 8.82 -1.66 -13.80
C ASN A 201 9.29 -1.44 -12.36
N HIS A 202 10.54 -1.01 -12.16
CA HIS A 202 11.13 -0.66 -10.86
C HIS A 202 10.32 0.44 -10.16
N GLU A 203 10.10 1.56 -10.84
CA GLU A 203 9.30 2.65 -10.30
C GLU A 203 7.84 2.23 -10.02
N THR A 204 7.29 1.35 -10.85
CA THR A 204 5.94 0.84 -10.61
C THR A 204 5.87 -0.12 -9.41
N ILE A 205 6.95 -0.81 -9.06
CA ILE A 205 7.02 -1.59 -7.81
C ILE A 205 6.95 -0.66 -6.58
N HIS A 206 7.57 0.52 -6.63
CA HIS A 206 7.42 1.53 -5.57
C HIS A 206 5.98 2.03 -5.44
N VAL A 207 5.23 2.13 -6.54
CA VAL A 207 3.79 2.40 -6.48
C VAL A 207 3.05 1.29 -5.71
N VAL A 208 3.36 0.01 -5.96
CA VAL A 208 2.77 -1.12 -5.22
C VAL A 208 3.13 -1.08 -3.74
N GLN A 209 4.37 -0.76 -3.40
CA GLN A 209 4.81 -0.57 -2.01
C GLN A 209 4.05 0.58 -1.33
N ASN A 210 3.72 1.64 -2.07
CA ASN A 210 2.85 2.71 -1.58
C ASN A 210 1.42 2.27 -1.34
N ILE A 211 0.82 1.53 -2.27
CA ILE A 211 -0.52 0.93 -2.09
C ILE A 211 -0.53 0.04 -0.83
N GLN A 212 0.51 -0.76 -0.64
CA GLN A 212 0.70 -1.62 0.53
C GLN A 212 0.75 -0.82 1.84
N ALA A 213 1.53 0.26 1.88
CA ALA A 213 1.64 1.12 3.07
C ALA A 213 0.33 1.88 3.39
N MET A 214 -0.37 2.32 2.34
CA MET A 214 -1.68 2.96 2.49
C MET A 214 -2.70 2.02 3.12
N SER A 215 -2.72 0.74 2.70
CA SER A 215 -3.69 -0.22 3.20
C SER A 215 -3.54 -0.48 4.71
N LEU A 216 -2.34 -0.25 5.24
CA LEU A 216 -1.98 -0.41 6.65
C LEU A 216 -2.19 0.86 7.49
N SER A 217 -2.34 2.03 6.86
CA SER A 217 -2.49 3.29 7.59
C SER A 217 -3.86 3.38 8.28
N PRO A 218 -3.93 3.80 9.56
CA PRO A 218 -5.20 4.06 10.22
C PRO A 218 -5.98 5.21 9.57
N GLU A 219 -7.29 5.07 9.48
CA GLU A 219 -8.17 6.01 8.78
C GLU A 219 -9.21 6.66 9.71
N PRO A 220 -8.79 7.55 10.64
CA PRO A 220 -9.72 8.21 11.57
C PRO A 220 -10.61 9.25 10.91
N LEU A 221 -10.25 9.72 9.70
CA LEU A 221 -10.96 10.77 8.95
C LEU A 221 -11.79 10.24 7.77
N VAL A 222 -11.98 8.91 7.70
CA VAL A 222 -12.84 8.26 6.71
C VAL A 222 -14.11 7.81 7.38
N ASN A 223 -15.21 8.47 7.05
CA ASN A 223 -16.54 8.10 7.53
C ASN A 223 -17.15 7.09 6.58
N SER A 224 -16.73 5.84 6.68
CA SER A 224 -17.37 4.72 5.97
C SER A 224 -18.61 4.17 6.68
N GLU A 225 -18.94 4.68 7.87
CA GLU A 225 -20.10 4.27 8.70
C GLU A 225 -21.28 5.27 8.65
N MET A 226 -21.24 6.31 7.80
CA MET A 226 -22.39 7.22 7.59
C MET A 226 -23.49 6.52 6.76
N GLY A 227 -24.15 5.52 7.34
CA GLY A 227 -25.21 4.75 6.69
C GLY A 227 -26.15 3.97 7.61
N PHE A 228 -25.89 3.90 8.93
CA PHE A 228 -26.79 3.24 9.87
C PHE A 228 -28.18 3.91 9.84
N GLY A 229 -29.16 3.23 9.23
CA GLY A 229 -30.56 3.67 9.18
C GLY A 229 -31.11 4.05 7.79
N GLN A 230 -30.37 3.93 6.69
CA GLN A 230 -30.93 4.12 5.34
C GLN A 230 -31.36 2.80 4.71
N SER A 231 -32.61 2.72 4.24
CA SER A 231 -33.18 1.50 3.63
C SER A 231 -32.60 1.17 2.25
N LYS A 232 -31.85 2.09 1.62
CA LYS A 232 -31.16 1.87 0.33
C LYS A 232 -29.81 2.60 0.30
N PRO A 233 -28.74 1.97 -0.22
CA PRO A 233 -27.45 2.62 -0.43
C PRO A 233 -27.58 3.74 -1.46
N LYS A 234 -26.87 4.85 -1.26
CA LYS A 234 -26.71 5.88 -2.30
C LYS A 234 -25.87 5.33 -3.46
N LEU A 235 -26.01 5.90 -4.66
CA LEU A 235 -25.14 5.49 -5.77
C LEU A 235 -23.69 5.97 -5.53
N PHE A 236 -23.52 7.21 -5.07
CA PHE A 236 -22.23 7.84 -4.82
C PHE A 236 -22.16 8.47 -3.43
N ALA A 237 -21.00 8.37 -2.77
CA ALA A 237 -20.69 9.13 -1.56
C ALA A 237 -19.22 9.57 -1.54
N PHE A 238 -18.96 10.71 -0.91
CA PHE A 238 -17.62 11.12 -0.53
C PHE A 238 -17.35 10.67 0.91
N SER A 239 -16.37 9.79 1.08
CA SER A 239 -16.07 9.12 2.36
C SER A 239 -15.05 9.89 3.22
N GLY A 240 -14.42 10.93 2.69
CA GLY A 240 -13.52 11.81 3.43
C GLY A 240 -12.05 11.72 2.99
N MET A 241 -11.15 11.93 3.96
CA MET A 241 -9.71 12.00 3.72
C MET A 241 -8.99 10.79 4.31
N ARG A 242 -8.20 10.11 3.47
CA ARG A 242 -7.35 8.98 3.89
C ARG A 242 -5.97 9.48 4.26
N MET A 243 -5.61 9.28 5.52
CA MET A 243 -4.29 9.65 6.02
C MET A 243 -3.32 8.51 5.75
N ASN A 244 -2.32 8.73 4.90
CA ASN A 244 -1.25 7.76 4.62
C ASN A 244 -0.04 8.00 5.54
N PHE A 245 -0.22 7.81 6.85
CA PHE A 245 0.83 8.08 7.84
C PHE A 245 2.05 7.18 7.67
N LEU A 246 1.85 5.91 7.29
CA LEU A 246 2.96 4.98 7.08
C LEU A 246 3.73 5.33 5.81
N GLY A 247 3.05 5.72 4.73
CA GLY A 247 3.71 6.23 3.53
C GLY A 247 4.51 7.52 3.79
N LEU A 248 3.99 8.44 4.60
CA LEU A 248 4.75 9.62 5.05
C LEU A 248 6.00 9.23 5.84
N GLY A 249 5.89 8.25 6.74
CA GLY A 249 7.03 7.71 7.49
C GLY A 249 8.07 7.09 6.56
N MET A 250 7.64 6.26 5.62
CA MET A 250 8.51 5.62 4.63
C MET A 250 9.31 6.63 3.81
N ASP A 251 8.66 7.69 3.30
CA ASP A 251 9.37 8.74 2.56
C ASP A 251 10.45 9.40 3.43
N LEU A 252 10.14 9.69 4.70
CA LEU A 252 11.09 10.30 5.64
C LEU A 252 12.26 9.38 6.01
N PHE A 253 12.02 8.07 6.12
CA PHE A 253 13.06 7.07 6.42
C PHE A 253 13.92 6.75 5.18
N ALA A 254 13.31 6.65 4.00
CA ALA A 254 13.98 6.37 2.73
C ALA A 254 14.83 7.55 2.25
N ASP A 255 14.36 8.80 2.40
CA ASP A 255 15.05 9.98 1.88
C ASP A 255 16.23 10.45 2.76
N LYS A 256 16.34 10.02 4.03
CA LYS A 256 17.31 10.63 4.98
C LYS A 256 18.10 9.68 5.88
N LEU A 257 17.68 8.42 6.07
CA LEU A 257 18.20 7.63 7.20
C LEU A 257 18.84 6.28 6.82
N GLN A 258 18.73 5.82 5.56
CA GLN A 258 19.30 4.54 5.15
C GLN A 258 20.09 4.67 3.85
N ALA A 259 21.27 4.05 3.81
CA ALA A 259 22.02 3.89 2.57
C ALA A 259 21.20 3.02 1.61
N TYR A 260 21.30 3.32 0.31
CA TYR A 260 20.59 2.62 -0.75
C TYR A 260 20.71 1.08 -0.66
N GLU A 261 21.91 0.56 -0.38
CA GLU A 261 22.20 -0.89 -0.29
C GLU A 261 21.55 -1.58 0.91
N THR A 262 21.06 -0.80 1.89
CA THR A 262 20.41 -1.27 3.13
C THR A 262 18.93 -0.90 3.18
N ASN A 263 18.42 -0.16 2.18
CA ASN A 263 17.00 0.16 2.08
C ASN A 263 16.23 -1.01 1.45
N ILE A 264 15.46 -1.73 2.28
CA ILE A 264 14.63 -2.86 1.84
C ILE A 264 13.64 -2.51 0.72
N TYR A 265 13.15 -1.26 0.66
CA TYR A 265 12.23 -0.81 -0.39
C TYR A 265 12.90 -0.85 -1.76
N GLU A 266 14.14 -0.35 -1.83
CA GLU A 266 14.96 -0.39 -3.03
C GLU A 266 15.38 -1.81 -3.36
N MET A 267 15.88 -2.59 -2.39
CA MET A 267 16.31 -3.97 -2.62
C MET A 267 15.21 -4.82 -3.26
N GLU A 268 13.98 -4.68 -2.75
CA GLU A 268 12.84 -5.42 -3.26
C GLU A 268 12.49 -5.00 -4.69
N ALA A 269 12.46 -3.70 -4.99
CA ALA A 269 12.18 -3.20 -6.33
C ALA A 269 13.23 -3.69 -7.34
N TYR A 270 14.51 -3.60 -6.99
CA TYR A 270 15.61 -4.11 -7.82
C TYR A 270 15.53 -5.62 -8.04
N HIS A 271 15.23 -6.40 -7.00
CA HIS A 271 15.12 -7.85 -7.08
C HIS A 271 14.10 -8.30 -8.14
N PHE A 272 12.98 -7.58 -8.27
CA PHE A 272 11.94 -7.94 -9.23
C PHE A 272 12.12 -7.28 -10.60
N ALA A 273 12.66 -6.07 -10.68
CA ALA A 273 12.75 -5.32 -11.93
C ALA A 273 13.98 -5.65 -12.78
N GLN A 274 15.10 -6.08 -12.19
CA GLN A 274 16.37 -6.31 -12.92
C GLN A 274 16.60 -7.78 -13.31
N LYS A 275 15.56 -8.54 -13.62
CA LYS A 275 15.67 -9.92 -14.12
C LYS A 275 15.87 -9.98 -15.63
#